data_AF-A0A533YPJ1-F1
#
_entry.id   AF-A0A533YPJ1-F1
#
_cell.length_a   1.000
_cell.length_b   1.000
_cell.length_c   1.000
_cell.angle_alpha   90.00
_cell.angle_beta   90.00
_cell.angle_gamma   90.00
#
_symmetry.space_group_name_H-M   'P 1'
#
loop_
_entity.id
_entity.type
_entity.pdbx_description
1 polymer ?
#
loop_
_entity_poly.entity_id
_entity_poly.type
_entity_poly.pdbx_seq_one_letter_code
_entity_poly.pdbx_strand_id
1 'polypeptide(L)'
;MTEVQLLQTIGLSVLGLGGAILLFVQARFLRVVAFVAIVLGGFTLVALGIPQMASLPPAVEKFDVASIKDKKDLAAIGQKIFFGKGQCALCHTIGTGEGRCPDLKGVGAKLTRDFLYESLTQPQAYIYKDYEHVGQPKSFPAKMPYINKKPIALSNNEILAVIAFLQNMSGEEVTIELSEIEAPGPASTARKGEL
;
A
#
# COMPACT_ATOMS: atom_id res chain seq x y z
N MET A 1 -11.77 12.91 -80.87
CA MET A 1 -10.64 13.46 -80.09
C MET A 1 -9.36 12.97 -80.74
N THR A 2 -8.36 13.84 -80.89
CA THR A 2 -7.03 13.41 -81.37
C THR A 2 -6.28 12.70 -80.25
N GLU A 3 -5.32 11.85 -80.59
CA GLU A 3 -4.49 11.12 -79.61
C GLU A 3 -3.78 12.08 -78.64
N VAL A 4 -3.37 13.26 -79.14
CA VAL A 4 -2.76 14.33 -78.34
C VAL A 4 -3.73 14.88 -77.29
N GLN A 5 -5.00 15.10 -77.65
CA GLN A 5 -6.03 15.56 -76.70
C GLN A 5 -6.34 14.50 -75.65
N LEU A 6 -6.33 13.22 -76.02
CA LEU A 6 -6.50 12.11 -75.08
C LEU A 6 -5.33 12.05 -74.08
N LEU A 7 -4.09 12.18 -74.54
CA LEU A 7 -2.92 12.20 -73.66
C LEU A 7 -2.91 13.41 -72.72
N GLN A 8 -3.30 14.59 -73.21
CA GLN A 8 -3.40 15.80 -72.39
C GLN A 8 -4.48 15.68 -71.31
N THR A 9 -5.65 15.12 -71.64
CA THR A 9 -6.74 14.91 -70.67
C THR A 9 -6.39 13.86 -69.62
N ILE A 10 -5.70 12.78 -70.00
CA ILE A 10 -5.16 11.79 -69.06
C ILE A 10 -4.11 12.44 -68.15
N GLY A 11 -3.16 13.20 -68.71
CA GLY A 11 -2.13 13.89 -67.94
C GLY A 11 -2.69 14.87 -66.91
N LEU A 12 -3.66 15.71 -67.31
CA LEU A 12 -4.34 16.63 -66.40
C LEU A 12 -5.14 15.90 -65.32
N SER A 13 -5.77 14.77 -65.68
CA SER A 13 -6.53 13.94 -64.73
C SER A 13 -5.63 13.28 -63.69
N VAL A 14 -4.46 12.77 -64.10
CA VAL A 14 -3.45 12.17 -63.19
C VAL A 14 -2.87 13.23 -62.26
N LEU A 15 -2.52 14.41 -62.78
CA LEU A 15 -2.02 15.52 -61.95
C LEU A 15 -3.09 16.04 -60.97
N GLY A 16 -4.35 16.17 -61.43
CA GLY A 16 -5.47 16.57 -60.60
C GLY A 16 -5.76 15.57 -59.48
N LEU A 17 -5.77 14.27 -59.80
CA LEU A 17 -5.97 13.20 -58.81
C LEU A 17 -4.79 13.14 -57.82
N GLY A 18 -3.56 13.25 -58.29
CA GLY A 18 -2.37 13.29 -57.45
C GLY A 18 -2.38 14.48 -56.48
N GLY A 19 -2.75 15.68 -56.96
CA GLY A 19 -2.93 16.87 -56.12
C GLY A 19 -4.02 16.70 -55.07
N ALA A 20 -5.18 16.14 -55.46
CA ALA A 20 -6.28 15.89 -54.53
C ALA A 20 -5.91 14.87 -53.43
N ILE A 21 -5.20 13.79 -53.80
CA ILE A 21 -4.70 12.79 -52.84
C ILE A 21 -3.70 13.43 -51.87
N LEU A 22 -2.76 14.24 -52.37
CA LEU A 22 -1.75 14.90 -51.54
C LEU A 22 -2.39 15.87 -50.53
N LEU A 23 -3.36 16.68 -50.97
CA LEU A 23 -4.12 17.57 -50.09
C LEU A 23 -4.95 16.78 -49.06
N PHE A 24 -5.56 15.67 -49.47
CA PHE A 24 -6.26 14.77 -48.55
C PHE A 24 -5.32 14.20 -47.47
N VAL A 25 -4.15 13.70 -47.86
CA VAL A 25 -3.14 13.17 -46.94
C VAL A 25 -2.64 14.26 -45.98
N GLN A 26 -2.34 15.47 -46.48
CA GLN A 26 -1.92 16.60 -45.64
C GLN A 26 -2.99 16.99 -44.62
N ALA A 27 -4.26 17.05 -45.03
CA ALA A 27 -5.37 17.34 -44.13
C ALA A 27 -5.55 16.24 -43.06
N ARG A 28 -5.36 14.97 -43.43
CA ARG A 28 -5.44 13.84 -42.47
C ARG A 28 -4.26 13.83 -41.52
N PHE A 29 -3.05 14.10 -41.99
CA PHE A 29 -1.85 14.19 -41.17
C PHE A 29 -2.00 15.24 -40.07
N LEU A 30 -2.48 16.46 -40.40
CA LEU A 30 -2.75 17.50 -39.41
C LEU A 30 -3.78 17.08 -38.35
N ARG A 31 -4.84 16.37 -38.75
CA ARG A 31 -5.84 15.84 -37.79
C ARG A 31 -5.23 14.81 -36.85
N VAL A 32 -4.38 13.92 -37.36
CA VAL A 32 -3.71 12.91 -36.54
C VAL A 32 -2.73 13.56 -35.56
N VAL A 33 -1.91 14.50 -36.04
CA VAL A 33 -0.97 15.24 -35.18
C VAL A 33 -1.72 16.00 -34.08
N ALA A 34 -2.81 16.69 -34.42
CA ALA A 34 -3.64 17.40 -33.44
C ALA A 34 -4.25 16.44 -32.42
N PHE A 35 -4.78 15.29 -32.85
CA PHE A 35 -5.34 14.29 -31.95
C PHE A 35 -4.28 13.75 -30.98
N VAL A 36 -3.10 13.39 -31.47
CA VAL A 36 -1.98 12.92 -30.63
C VAL A 36 -1.56 13.99 -29.64
N ALA A 37 -1.43 15.24 -30.08
CA ALA A 37 -1.08 16.35 -29.19
C ALA A 37 -2.12 16.58 -28.09
N ILE A 38 -3.42 16.47 -28.41
CA ILE A 38 -4.51 16.57 -27.42
C ILE A 38 -4.43 15.44 -26.40
N VAL A 39 -4.20 14.20 -26.84
CA VAL A 39 -4.11 13.04 -25.95
C VAL A 39 -2.89 13.16 -25.02
N LEU A 40 -1.71 13.47 -25.58
CA LEU A 40 -0.48 13.64 -24.80
C LEU A 40 -0.57 14.84 -23.85
N GLY A 41 -1.16 15.95 -24.31
CA GLY A 41 -1.40 17.13 -23.50
C GLY A 41 -2.36 16.84 -22.35
N GLY A 42 -3.48 16.16 -22.62
CA GLY A 42 -4.44 15.73 -21.60
C GLY A 42 -3.80 14.81 -20.56
N PHE A 43 -3.03 13.82 -20.99
CA PHE A 43 -2.27 12.95 -20.09
C PHE A 43 -1.31 13.75 -19.21
N THR A 44 -0.57 14.70 -19.80
CA THR A 44 0.38 15.55 -19.07
C THR A 44 -0.34 16.45 -18.06
N LEU A 45 -1.49 17.02 -18.41
CA LEU A 45 -2.29 17.84 -17.50
C LEU A 45 -2.81 17.02 -16.30
N VAL A 46 -3.29 15.81 -16.54
CA VAL A 46 -3.70 14.89 -15.47
C VAL A 46 -2.49 14.53 -14.60
N ALA A 47 -1.34 14.22 -15.19
CA ALA A 47 -0.13 13.89 -14.45
C ALA A 47 0.38 15.06 -13.59
N LEU A 48 0.27 16.30 -14.08
CA LEU A 48 0.60 17.52 -13.32
C LEU A 48 -0.42 17.81 -12.21
N GLY A 49 -1.68 17.41 -12.38
CA GLY A 49 -2.72 17.51 -11.36
C GLY A 49 -2.57 16.50 -10.21
N ILE A 50 -1.81 15.43 -10.41
CA ILE A 50 -1.46 14.49 -9.35
C ILE A 50 -0.29 15.10 -8.55
N PRO A 51 -0.46 15.34 -7.23
CA PRO A 51 0.65 15.77 -6.38
C PRO A 51 1.84 14.83 -6.55
N GLN A 52 2.94 15.35 -7.10
CA GLN A 52 4.19 14.62 -7.29
C GLN A 52 4.87 14.45 -5.93
N MET A 53 4.33 13.57 -5.10
CA MET A 53 4.96 13.20 -3.84
C MET A 53 6.20 12.40 -4.19
N ALA A 54 7.37 13.04 -4.09
CA ALA A 54 8.63 12.32 -4.11
C ALA A 54 8.52 11.19 -3.09
N SER A 55 8.70 9.94 -3.52
CA SER A 55 8.81 8.80 -2.62
C SER A 55 10.14 8.89 -1.87
N LEU A 56 10.33 9.97 -1.10
CA LEU A 56 11.30 9.99 -0.05
C LEU A 56 10.94 8.80 0.84
N PRO A 57 11.91 7.92 1.18
CA PRO A 57 11.68 6.92 2.20
C PRO A 57 11.02 7.64 3.38
N PRO A 58 9.88 7.15 3.90
CA PRO A 58 9.24 7.79 5.04
C PRO A 58 10.33 8.00 6.08
N ALA A 59 10.45 9.25 6.57
CA ALA A 59 11.41 9.54 7.63
C ALA A 59 11.21 8.46 8.68
N VAL A 60 12.25 7.68 8.95
CA VAL A 60 12.17 6.60 9.95
C VAL A 60 11.94 7.34 11.26
N GLU A 61 10.67 7.49 11.64
CA GLU A 61 10.29 8.05 12.92
C GLU A 61 10.91 7.13 13.95
N LYS A 62 12.00 7.60 14.55
CA LYS A 62 12.72 6.83 15.55
C LYS A 62 11.76 6.71 16.73
N PHE A 63 11.55 5.48 17.17
CA PHE A 63 10.83 5.19 18.39
C PHE A 63 11.55 5.88 19.56
N ASP A 64 11.06 7.05 19.97
CA ASP A 64 11.69 7.84 21.02
C ASP A 64 11.19 7.39 22.40
N VAL A 65 11.91 6.44 22.97
CA VAL A 65 11.62 5.84 24.29
C VAL A 65 11.57 6.90 25.39
N ALA A 66 12.34 7.99 25.26
CA ALA A 66 12.39 9.05 26.27
C ALA A 66 11.09 9.88 26.36
N SER A 67 10.24 9.80 25.34
CA SER A 67 8.96 10.52 25.28
C SER A 67 7.79 9.79 25.98
N ILE A 68 7.99 8.53 26.38
CA ILE A 68 6.94 7.67 26.93
C ILE A 68 6.84 7.88 28.44
N LYS A 69 5.80 8.57 28.89
CA LYS A 69 5.64 8.91 30.33
C LYS A 69 4.82 7.86 31.07
N ASP A 70 3.86 7.25 30.38
CA ASP A 70 2.98 6.24 30.95
C ASP A 70 2.58 5.17 29.92
N LYS A 71 1.84 4.15 30.37
CA LYS A 71 1.36 3.06 29.53
C LYS A 71 0.34 3.51 28.47
N LYS A 72 -0.35 4.63 28.68
CA LYS A 72 -1.29 5.21 27.71
C LYS A 72 -0.54 5.88 26.56
N ASP A 73 0.57 6.55 26.85
CA ASP A 73 1.49 7.08 25.83
C ASP A 73 2.04 5.93 24.96
N LEU A 74 2.43 4.82 25.59
CA LEU A 74 2.88 3.62 24.87
C LEU A 74 1.78 3.08 23.94
N ALA A 75 0.54 2.97 24.43
CA ALA A 75 -0.61 2.57 23.63
C ALA A 75 -0.91 3.57 22.49
N ALA A 76 -0.75 4.87 22.71
CA ALA A 76 -0.93 5.89 21.68
C ALA A 76 0.15 5.79 20.57
N ILE A 77 1.39 5.46 20.94
CA ILE A 77 2.46 5.13 19.97
C ILE A 77 2.10 3.86 19.21
N GLY A 78 1.62 2.83 19.90
CA GLY A 78 1.12 1.60 19.29
C GLY A 78 0.02 1.84 18.27
N GLN A 79 -0.91 2.75 18.55
CA GLN A 79 -1.95 3.16 17.61
C GLN A 79 -1.36 3.80 16.36
N LYS A 80 -0.39 4.71 16.50
CA LYS A 80 0.31 5.31 15.35
C LYS A 80 1.02 4.25 14.51
N ILE A 81 1.65 3.26 15.13
CA ILE A 81 2.30 2.16 14.43
C ILE A 81 1.26 1.29 13.71
N PHE A 82 0.14 0.98 14.36
CA PHE A 82 -0.94 0.15 13.80
C PHE A 82 -1.50 0.73 12.48
N PHE A 83 -1.75 2.05 12.44
CA PHE A 83 -2.24 2.75 11.25
C PHE A 83 -1.12 3.25 10.31
N GLY A 84 0.11 3.32 10.81
CA GLY A 84 1.31 3.75 10.09
C GLY A 84 2.19 2.56 9.75
N LYS A 85 3.43 2.53 10.26
CA LYS A 85 4.47 1.56 9.86
C LYS A 85 4.01 0.10 9.84
N GLY A 86 3.21 -0.34 10.82
CA GLY A 86 2.71 -1.71 10.93
C GLY A 86 1.70 -2.10 9.86
N GLN A 87 1.03 -1.12 9.23
CA GLN A 87 0.05 -1.33 8.15
C GLN A 87 -1.05 -2.34 8.52
N CYS A 88 -1.33 -2.54 9.81
CA CYS A 88 -2.24 -3.57 10.31
C CYS A 88 -3.67 -3.32 9.79
N ALA A 89 -4.05 -2.04 9.73
CA ALA A 89 -5.35 -1.57 9.23
C ALA A 89 -5.61 -1.84 7.74
N LEU A 90 -4.59 -2.21 6.94
CA LEU A 90 -4.81 -2.61 5.55
C LEU A 90 -5.51 -3.98 5.42
N CYS A 91 -5.34 -4.83 6.43
CA CYS A 91 -5.82 -6.20 6.41
C CYS A 91 -6.87 -6.45 7.49
N HIS A 92 -6.69 -5.87 8.67
CA HIS A 92 -7.55 -6.06 9.83
C HIS A 92 -8.50 -4.90 10.03
N THR A 93 -9.72 -5.24 10.44
CA THR A 93 -10.72 -4.29 10.89
C THR A 93 -10.75 -4.19 12.42
N ILE A 94 -11.41 -3.14 12.91
CA ILE A 94 -11.73 -2.98 14.33
C ILE A 94 -13.24 -2.75 14.44
N GLY A 95 -13.96 -3.81 14.78
CA GLY A 95 -15.36 -3.77 15.18
C GLY A 95 -16.38 -3.79 14.06
N THR A 96 -15.96 -3.88 12.81
CA THR A 96 -16.88 -4.05 11.67
C THR A 96 -17.14 -5.52 11.36
N GLY A 97 -16.28 -6.46 11.78
CA GLY A 97 -16.45 -7.91 11.57
C GLY A 97 -16.33 -8.39 10.12
N GLU A 98 -16.33 -7.47 9.17
CA GLU A 98 -16.26 -7.72 7.74
C GLU A 98 -14.81 -7.55 7.24
N GLY A 99 -14.20 -8.64 6.77
CA GLY A 99 -12.81 -8.57 6.28
C GLY A 99 -12.24 -9.89 5.79
N ARG A 100 -11.10 -9.76 5.09
CA ARG A 100 -10.23 -10.87 4.66
C ARG A 100 -9.48 -11.49 5.84
N CYS A 101 -9.24 -10.72 6.90
CA CYS A 101 -8.54 -11.14 8.11
C CYS A 101 -9.48 -11.05 9.33
N PRO A 102 -9.12 -11.69 10.46
CA PRO A 102 -9.92 -11.63 11.68
C PRO A 102 -10.11 -10.19 12.18
N ASP A 103 -11.29 -9.90 12.71
CA ASP A 103 -11.54 -8.60 13.37
C ASP A 103 -10.77 -8.51 14.69
N LEU A 104 -10.18 -7.35 14.96
CA LEU A 104 -9.33 -7.15 16.15
C LEU A 104 -10.08 -6.54 17.34
N LYS A 105 -11.40 -6.37 17.27
CA LYS A 105 -12.17 -5.83 18.40
C LYS A 105 -12.08 -6.77 19.61
N GLY A 106 -11.63 -6.21 20.72
CA GLY A 106 -11.49 -6.94 21.99
C GLY A 106 -10.35 -7.97 22.00
N VAL A 107 -9.48 -8.00 20.97
CA VAL A 107 -8.42 -9.01 20.86
C VAL A 107 -7.43 -8.94 22.03
N GLY A 108 -7.20 -7.75 22.57
CA GLY A 108 -6.33 -7.54 23.73
C GLY A 108 -6.91 -8.08 25.05
N ALA A 109 -8.22 -8.31 25.12
CA ALA A 109 -8.88 -8.99 26.24
C ALA A 109 -8.96 -10.51 26.04
N LYS A 110 -9.01 -10.97 24.78
CA LYS A 110 -9.16 -12.38 24.44
C LYS A 110 -7.85 -13.17 24.49
N LEU A 111 -6.73 -12.52 24.14
CA LEU A 111 -5.44 -13.17 23.94
C LEU A 111 -4.41 -12.67 24.94
N THR A 112 -3.56 -13.59 25.40
CA THR A 112 -2.46 -13.22 26.28
C THR A 112 -1.43 -12.38 25.53
N ARG A 113 -0.65 -11.60 26.28
CA ARG A 113 0.49 -10.84 25.75
C ARG A 113 1.40 -11.70 24.87
N ASP A 114 1.80 -12.87 25.36
CA ASP A 114 2.72 -13.76 24.66
C ASP A 114 2.10 -14.30 23.37
N PHE A 115 0.80 -14.61 23.40
CA PHE A 115 0.09 -15.05 22.21
C PHE A 115 -0.01 -13.92 21.16
N LEU A 116 -0.25 -12.68 21.57
CA LEU A 116 -0.23 -11.53 20.67
C LEU A 116 1.18 -11.33 20.07
N TYR A 117 2.22 -11.46 20.87
CA TYR A 117 3.61 -11.36 20.42
C TYR A 117 3.96 -12.46 19.41
N GLU A 118 3.61 -13.71 19.71
CA GLU A 118 3.80 -14.84 18.81
C GLU A 118 2.97 -14.68 17.54
N SER A 119 1.74 -14.19 17.63
CA SER A 119 0.90 -13.93 16.44
C SER A 119 1.54 -12.92 15.49
N LEU A 120 2.29 -11.94 16.00
CA LEU A 120 2.98 -10.92 15.20
C LEU A 120 4.33 -11.44 14.63
N THR A 121 5.03 -12.29 15.38
CA THR A 121 6.39 -12.75 15.03
C THR A 121 6.45 -14.13 14.39
N GLN A 122 5.43 -14.97 14.59
CA GLN A 122 5.23 -16.31 14.05
C GLN A 122 3.77 -16.52 13.64
N PRO A 123 3.21 -15.69 12.74
CA PRO A 123 1.79 -15.76 12.36
C PRO A 123 1.35 -17.10 11.74
N GLN A 124 2.30 -17.95 11.33
CA GLN A 124 2.06 -19.26 10.73
C GLN A 124 2.04 -20.40 11.74
N ALA A 125 2.35 -20.15 13.00
CA ALA A 125 2.37 -21.17 14.05
C ALA A 125 0.97 -21.69 14.42
N TYR A 126 -0.08 -20.94 14.05
CA TYR A 126 -1.45 -21.23 14.44
C TYR A 126 -2.45 -20.81 13.35
N ILE A 127 -3.57 -21.53 13.26
CA ILE A 127 -4.70 -21.22 12.37
C ILE A 127 -5.85 -20.67 13.20
N TYR A 128 -6.24 -19.42 12.94
CA TYR A 128 -7.36 -18.80 13.62
C TYR A 128 -8.72 -19.29 13.11
N LYS A 129 -9.60 -19.58 14.06
CA LYS A 129 -11.01 -19.92 13.84
C LYS A 129 -11.87 -18.98 14.67
N ASP A 130 -12.73 -18.24 14.00
CA ASP A 130 -13.69 -17.34 14.61
C ASP A 130 -14.96 -18.11 14.99
N TYR A 131 -15.36 -17.98 16.25
CA TYR A 131 -16.56 -18.60 16.82
C TYR A 131 -17.59 -17.55 17.29
N GLU A 132 -17.38 -16.26 17.01
CA GLU A 132 -18.22 -15.16 17.50
C GLU A 132 -19.52 -14.97 16.69
N HIS A 133 -19.78 -15.87 15.73
CA HIS A 133 -20.97 -15.85 14.90
C HIS A 133 -21.70 -17.19 14.97
N VAL A 134 -23.02 -17.15 14.75
CA VAL A 134 -23.86 -18.34 14.74
C VAL A 134 -23.54 -19.19 13.51
N GLY A 135 -23.18 -20.46 13.72
CA GLY A 135 -22.94 -21.42 12.65
C GLY A 135 -21.57 -22.09 12.74
N GLN A 136 -21.07 -22.56 11.60
CA GLN A 136 -19.74 -23.15 11.49
C GLN A 136 -18.68 -22.05 11.67
N PRO A 137 -17.59 -22.31 12.41
CA PRO A 137 -16.56 -21.31 12.65
C PRO A 137 -15.86 -20.91 11.35
N LYS A 138 -15.77 -19.60 11.12
CA LYS A 138 -15.01 -19.03 10.00
C LYS A 138 -13.51 -19.23 10.25
N SER A 139 -12.88 -20.02 9.40
CA SER A 139 -11.44 -20.23 9.45
C SER A 139 -10.70 -19.18 8.62
N PHE A 140 -9.64 -18.62 9.20
CA PHE A 140 -8.76 -17.69 8.52
C PHE A 140 -7.41 -18.36 8.25
N PRO A 141 -6.92 -18.35 7.00
CA PRO A 141 -5.65 -18.98 6.68
C PRO A 141 -4.50 -18.17 7.29
N ALA A 142 -3.46 -18.87 7.76
CA ALA A 142 -2.27 -18.28 8.38
C ALA A 142 -1.35 -17.64 7.33
N LYS A 143 -1.83 -16.56 6.68
CA LYS A 143 -1.17 -15.83 5.58
C LYS A 143 -0.65 -14.46 5.99
N MET A 144 -0.71 -14.11 7.27
CA MET A 144 -0.18 -12.85 7.77
C MET A 144 1.35 -12.85 7.61
N PRO A 145 1.96 -11.74 7.14
CA PRO A 145 3.40 -11.64 7.02
C PRO A 145 4.08 -11.57 8.39
N TYR A 146 5.32 -12.04 8.47
CA TYR A 146 6.18 -11.87 9.65
C TYR A 146 6.45 -10.38 9.89
N ILE A 147 5.86 -9.80 10.94
CA ILE A 147 5.86 -8.35 11.15
C ILE A 147 7.25 -7.82 11.54
N ASN A 148 8.06 -8.66 12.18
CA ASN A 148 9.45 -8.37 12.52
C ASN A 148 10.44 -8.54 11.34
N LYS A 149 9.97 -8.89 10.13
CA LYS A 149 10.80 -9.05 8.92
C LYS A 149 10.39 -8.04 7.85
N LYS A 150 11.26 -7.84 6.86
CA LYS A 150 10.94 -7.01 5.68
C LYS A 150 9.68 -7.54 4.98
N PRO A 151 8.82 -6.66 4.44
CA PRO A 151 9.01 -5.21 4.25
C PRO A 151 8.63 -4.33 5.46
N ILE A 152 7.92 -4.85 6.48
CA ILE A 152 7.40 -4.05 7.59
C ILE A 152 8.48 -3.78 8.65
N ALA A 153 9.21 -4.83 9.05
CA ALA A 153 10.36 -4.78 9.95
C ALA A 153 10.11 -3.93 11.22
N LEU A 154 9.05 -4.26 11.98
CA LEU A 154 8.88 -3.71 13.32
C LEU A 154 9.97 -4.24 14.26
N SER A 155 10.52 -3.34 15.06
CA SER A 155 11.37 -3.64 16.20
C SER A 155 10.57 -4.22 17.35
N ASN A 156 11.26 -4.79 18.34
CA ASN A 156 10.61 -5.35 19.53
C ASN A 156 9.76 -4.29 20.26
N ASN A 157 10.29 -3.08 20.47
CA ASN A 157 9.56 -1.99 21.12
C ASN A 157 8.30 -1.59 20.37
N GLU A 158 8.35 -1.55 19.03
CA GLU A 158 7.19 -1.24 18.20
C GLU A 158 6.13 -2.33 18.29
N ILE A 159 6.53 -3.60 18.35
CA ILE A 159 5.63 -4.73 18.58
C ILE A 159 4.96 -4.62 19.95
N LEU A 160 5.75 -4.35 21.01
CA LEU A 160 5.22 -4.18 22.36
C LEU A 160 4.26 -2.98 22.44
N ALA A 161 4.56 -1.87 21.77
CA ALA A 161 3.66 -0.73 21.69
C ALA A 161 2.34 -1.09 21.00
N VAL A 162 2.38 -1.85 19.89
CA VAL A 162 1.16 -2.34 19.23
C VAL A 162 0.35 -3.24 20.15
N ILE A 163 0.99 -4.13 20.92
CA ILE A 163 0.30 -4.98 21.91
C ILE A 163 -0.35 -4.11 23.00
N ALA A 164 0.37 -3.10 23.52
CA ALA A 164 -0.19 -2.14 24.48
C ALA A 164 -1.42 -1.42 23.91
N PHE A 165 -1.39 -1.03 22.63
CA PHE A 165 -2.55 -0.48 21.94
C PHE A 165 -3.72 -1.47 21.90
N LEU A 166 -3.49 -2.72 21.49
CA LEU A 166 -4.53 -3.75 21.40
C LEU A 166 -5.20 -4.03 22.75
N GLN A 167 -4.42 -4.03 23.84
CA GLN A 167 -4.92 -4.17 25.21
C GLN A 167 -5.75 -2.95 25.63
N ASN A 168 -5.19 -1.75 25.47
CA ASN A 168 -5.84 -0.50 25.84
C ASN A 168 -7.16 -0.28 25.08
N MET A 169 -7.21 -0.57 23.77
CA MET A 169 -8.45 -0.46 22.98
C MET A 169 -9.49 -1.52 23.33
N SER A 170 -9.08 -2.63 23.96
CA SER A 170 -9.97 -3.69 24.44
C SER A 170 -10.51 -3.43 25.85
N GLY A 171 -10.08 -2.34 26.49
CA GLY A 171 -10.47 -1.99 27.86
C GLY A 171 -9.69 -2.73 28.95
N GLU A 172 -8.61 -3.43 28.59
CA GLU A 172 -7.75 -4.15 29.53
C GLU A 172 -6.57 -3.30 30.02
N GLU A 173 -6.04 -3.66 31.19
CA GLU A 173 -4.79 -3.09 31.66
C GLU A 173 -3.63 -3.48 30.75
N VAL A 174 -2.82 -2.48 30.38
CA VAL A 174 -1.63 -2.70 29.57
C VAL A 174 -0.60 -3.49 30.39
N THR A 175 -0.31 -4.70 29.92
CA THR A 175 0.63 -5.65 30.54
C THR A 175 2.10 -5.35 30.25
N ILE A 176 2.37 -4.36 29.40
CA ILE A 176 3.73 -3.95 29.04
C ILE A 176 4.23 -2.93 30.07
N GLU A 177 5.30 -3.26 30.78
CA GLU A 177 5.99 -2.32 31.67
C GLU A 177 6.94 -1.42 30.88
N LEU A 178 7.07 -0.16 31.30
CA LEU A 178 7.94 0.81 30.62
C LEU A 178 9.43 0.43 30.71
N SER A 179 9.81 -0.31 31.75
CA SER A 179 11.17 -0.83 31.91
C SER A 179 11.56 -1.87 30.85
N GLU A 180 10.58 -2.49 30.19
CA GLU A 180 10.78 -3.46 29.11
C GLU A 180 11.02 -2.78 27.76
N ILE A 181 10.73 -1.49 27.66
CA ILE A 181 10.97 -0.70 26.47
C ILE A 181 12.43 -0.26 26.49
N GLU A 182 13.28 -1.03 25.83
CA GLU A 182 14.71 -0.75 25.75
C GLU A 182 14.97 0.51 24.93
N ALA A 183 15.91 1.38 25.32
CA ALA A 183 16.42 2.40 24.40
C ALA A 183 16.88 1.72 23.10
N PRO A 184 16.58 2.25 21.90
CA PRO A 184 16.95 1.59 20.66
C PRO A 184 18.47 1.43 20.60
N GLY A 185 18.95 0.23 20.94
CA GLY A 185 20.31 -0.19 20.63
C GLY A 185 20.51 -0.15 19.12
N PRO A 186 21.74 0.07 18.64
CA PRO A 186 22.00 0.09 17.20
C PRO A 186 21.40 -1.18 16.61
N ALA A 187 20.52 -1.01 15.62
CA ALA A 187 19.78 -2.09 14.98
C ALA A 187 20.68 -3.31 14.88
N SER A 188 20.31 -4.37 15.62
CA SER A 188 20.99 -5.67 15.59
C SER A 188 21.35 -5.94 14.15
N THR A 189 22.67 -5.88 13.88
CA THR A 189 23.21 -6.16 12.57
C THR A 189 22.65 -7.51 12.19
N ALA A 190 21.79 -7.52 11.18
CA ALA A 190 21.30 -8.72 10.56
C ALA A 190 22.50 -9.65 10.42
N ARG A 191 22.50 -10.74 11.18
CA ARG A 191 23.50 -11.78 11.05
C ARG A 191 23.36 -12.23 9.60
N LYS A 192 24.30 -11.80 8.75
CA LYS A 192 24.58 -12.43 7.46
C LYS A 192 24.85 -13.90 7.79
N GLY A 193 23.83 -14.76 7.67
CA GLY A 193 24.02 -16.15 7.30
C GLY A 193 23.56 -16.21 5.84
N GLU A 194 24.41 -16.49 4.86
CA GLU A 194 24.98 -17.82 4.59
C GLU A 194 23.88 -18.88 4.59
N LEU A 195 23.16 -18.98 3.48
CA LEU A 195 23.30 -20.06 2.48
C LEU A 195 22.52 -19.69 1.21
#